data_AF-A0A519T2F4-F1
#
_entry.id   AF-A0A519T2F4-F1
#
_cell.length_a   1.000
_cell.length_b   1.000
_cell.length_c   1.000
_cell.angle_alpha   90.00
_cell.angle_beta   90.00
_cell.angle_gamma   90.00
#
_symmetry.space_group_name_H-M   'P 1'
#
loop_
_entity.id
_entity.type
_entity.pdbx_description
1 polymer ?
#
loop_
_entity_poly.entity_id
_entity_poly.type
_entity_poly.pdbx_seq_one_letter_code
_entity_poly.pdbx_strand_id
1 'polypeptide(L)'
;VSVAKKFVSQLLATGIVMLMADVRITSFQGILGVGTLPVGFSYCFTFVVIVGITNAINLIDGLDGLAGTIILLISSTLGYYFYRYGGSASSGYAFVAACLVGGVLGFLRYNFHKATIFMGDTGSLVCGFIISVLAIRFIELGNTVGQPFGYTSPAVTLGILFVPLLDTSRVFLLRILSGKSPFAPDKNHIHHRVLALGYSQISTVLGLGLLNLAVILLVIHFAYLGNVLLIGGLVGLGVLLSVLLETSRRFDKAITVGQLSGTGR
;
A
#
# COMPACT_ATOMS: atom_id res chain seq x y z
N VAL A 1 0.09 -9.87 -20.87
CA VAL A 1 -1.28 -9.30 -21.04
C VAL A 1 -1.15 -7.80 -21.27
N SER A 2 -1.87 -7.19 -22.23
CA SER A 2 -1.77 -5.74 -22.46
C SER A 2 -2.34 -4.94 -21.28
N VAL A 3 -1.85 -3.71 -21.08
CA VAL A 3 -2.32 -2.81 -20.02
C VAL A 3 -3.84 -2.60 -20.09
N ALA A 4 -4.38 -2.43 -21.30
CA ALA A 4 -5.82 -2.29 -21.52
C ALA A 4 -6.61 -3.53 -21.05
N LYS A 5 -6.13 -4.75 -21.35
CA LYS A 5 -6.79 -5.98 -20.89
C LYS A 5 -6.75 -6.11 -19.36
N LYS A 6 -5.63 -5.75 -18.72
CA LYS A 6 -5.54 -5.71 -17.24
C LYS A 6 -6.56 -4.73 -16.65
N PHE A 7 -6.64 -3.53 -17.21
CA PHE A 7 -7.57 -2.51 -16.73
C PHE A 7 -9.03 -2.91 -16.92
N VAL A 8 -9.40 -3.53 -18.05
CA VAL A 8 -10.76 -4.05 -18.27
C VAL A 8 -11.10 -5.15 -17.25
N SER A 9 -10.17 -6.06 -16.96
CA SER A 9 -10.38 -7.07 -15.92
C SER A 9 -10.56 -6.45 -14.53
N GLN A 10 -9.74 -5.45 -14.19
CA GLN A 10 -9.91 -4.67 -12.94
C GLN A 10 -11.27 -3.97 -12.91
N LEU A 11 -11.70 -3.36 -14.01
CA LEU A 11 -12.99 -2.69 -14.12
C LEU A 11 -14.16 -3.65 -13.86
N LEU A 12 -14.15 -4.82 -14.50
CA LEU A 12 -15.19 -5.83 -14.34
C LEU A 12 -15.21 -6.41 -12.91
N ALA A 13 -14.05 -6.82 -12.38
CA ALA A 13 -13.96 -7.39 -11.04
C ALA A 13 -14.39 -6.38 -9.96
N THR A 14 -13.94 -5.13 -10.11
CA THR A 14 -14.31 -4.02 -9.21
C THR A 14 -15.80 -3.71 -9.29
N GLY A 15 -16.37 -3.69 -10.49
CA GLY A 15 -17.81 -3.48 -10.71
C GLY A 15 -18.66 -4.56 -10.05
N ILE A 16 -18.27 -5.83 -10.16
CA ILE A 16 -18.97 -6.95 -9.50
C ILE A 16 -19.00 -6.76 -7.97
N VAL A 17 -17.85 -6.50 -7.36
CA VAL A 17 -17.76 -6.37 -5.89
C VAL A 17 -18.49 -5.11 -5.39
N MET A 18 -18.40 -4.00 -6.11
CA MET A 18 -19.10 -2.77 -5.74
C MET A 18 -20.62 -2.88 -5.91
N LEU A 19 -21.10 -3.43 -7.04
CA LEU A 19 -22.53 -3.42 -7.35
C LEU A 19 -23.29 -4.61 -6.75
N MET A 20 -22.68 -5.80 -6.72
CA MET A 20 -23.36 -7.01 -6.23
C MET A 20 -23.18 -7.21 -4.72
N ALA A 21 -22.00 -6.88 -4.18
CA ALA A 21 -21.70 -7.05 -2.75
C ALA A 21 -21.79 -5.75 -1.94
N ASP A 22 -22.19 -4.63 -2.57
CA ASP A 22 -22.26 -3.27 -2.02
C ASP A 22 -21.00 -2.88 -1.21
N VAL A 23 -19.82 -3.28 -1.71
CA VAL A 23 -18.54 -2.87 -1.11
C VAL A 23 -18.21 -1.48 -1.59
N ARG A 24 -18.38 -0.48 -0.72
CA ARG A 24 -18.02 0.91 -1.00
C ARG A 24 -17.66 1.67 0.27
N ILE A 25 -16.85 2.71 0.11
CA ILE A 25 -16.59 3.71 1.15
C ILE A 25 -17.80 4.63 1.21
N THR A 26 -18.57 4.56 2.29
CA THR A 26 -19.84 5.29 2.44
C THR A 26 -19.66 6.65 3.08
N SER A 27 -18.54 6.87 3.78
CA SER A 27 -18.29 8.05 4.60
C SER A 27 -16.80 8.36 4.65
N PHE A 28 -16.47 9.65 4.72
CA PHE A 28 -15.13 10.15 5.03
C PHE A 28 -14.88 10.26 6.54
N GLN A 29 -15.85 9.86 7.36
CA GLN A 29 -15.69 9.72 8.82
C GLN A 29 -15.12 10.98 9.47
N GLY A 30 -15.61 12.16 9.05
CA GLY A 30 -15.21 13.46 9.58
C GLY A 30 -13.90 14.02 9.01
N ILE A 31 -13.25 13.34 8.06
CA ILE A 31 -12.12 13.92 7.31
C ILE A 31 -12.61 15.20 6.62
N LEU A 32 -11.94 16.32 6.91
CA LEU A 32 -12.29 17.65 6.39
C LEU A 32 -13.74 18.07 6.71
N GLY A 33 -14.33 17.54 7.78
CA GLY A 33 -15.74 17.79 8.15
C GLY A 33 -16.75 17.03 7.27
N VAL A 34 -16.30 16.12 6.40
CA VAL A 34 -17.16 15.34 5.52
C VAL A 34 -17.52 14.02 6.20
N GLY A 35 -18.81 13.82 6.43
CA GLY A 35 -19.39 12.56 6.91
C GLY A 35 -19.74 11.65 5.73
N THR A 36 -21.02 11.38 5.56
CA THR A 36 -21.54 10.50 4.51
C THR A 36 -21.32 11.07 3.11
N LEU A 37 -20.98 10.19 2.17
CA LEU A 37 -20.74 10.53 0.79
C LEU A 37 -22.01 10.33 -0.05
N PRO A 38 -22.28 11.21 -1.04
CA PRO A 38 -23.30 10.95 -2.05
C PRO A 38 -23.02 9.63 -2.77
N VAL A 39 -24.06 8.84 -3.05
CA VAL A 39 -23.93 7.46 -3.58
C VAL A 39 -23.06 7.39 -4.84
N GLY A 40 -23.28 8.28 -5.82
CA GLY A 40 -22.48 8.28 -7.06
C GLY A 40 -21.00 8.58 -6.80
N PHE A 41 -20.69 9.51 -5.89
CA PHE A 41 -19.32 9.82 -5.50
C PHE A 41 -18.69 8.69 -4.70
N SER A 42 -19.45 8.05 -3.80
CA SER A 42 -19.02 6.86 -3.04
C SER A 42 -18.57 5.74 -3.97
N TYR A 43 -19.34 5.41 -5.02
CA TYR A 43 -18.91 4.41 -6.00
C TYR A 43 -17.69 4.87 -6.79
N CYS A 44 -17.69 6.09 -7.33
CA CYS A 44 -16.56 6.60 -8.11
C CYS A 44 -15.24 6.60 -7.29
N PHE A 45 -15.31 7.07 -6.05
CA PHE A 45 -14.16 7.09 -5.14
C PHE A 45 -13.70 5.67 -4.78
N THR A 46 -14.63 4.77 -4.46
CA THR A 46 -14.31 3.37 -4.15
C THR A 46 -13.61 2.69 -5.33
N PHE A 47 -14.07 2.93 -6.55
CA PHE A 47 -13.42 2.40 -7.76
C PHE A 47 -11.95 2.81 -7.84
N VAL A 48 -11.68 4.11 -7.66
CA VAL A 48 -10.31 4.65 -7.66
C VAL A 48 -9.47 4.01 -6.55
N VAL A 49 -10.04 3.80 -5.36
CA VAL A 49 -9.35 3.16 -4.23
C VAL A 49 -9.01 1.70 -4.54
N ILE A 50 -9.95 0.91 -5.08
CA ILE A 50 -9.72 -0.50 -5.43
C ILE A 50 -8.62 -0.62 -6.47
N VAL A 51 -8.75 0.13 -7.58
CA VAL A 51 -7.76 0.13 -8.67
C VAL A 51 -6.41 0.64 -8.17
N GLY A 52 -6.41 1.69 -7.36
CA GLY A 52 -5.21 2.30 -6.80
C GLY A 52 -4.42 1.35 -5.91
N ILE A 53 -5.08 0.72 -4.92
CA ILE A 53 -4.45 -0.25 -4.02
C ILE A 53 -3.98 -1.48 -4.80
N THR A 54 -4.80 -2.00 -5.72
CA THR A 54 -4.46 -3.17 -6.53
C THR A 54 -3.17 -2.94 -7.32
N ASN A 55 -3.06 -1.80 -7.99
CA ASN A 55 -1.87 -1.46 -8.75
C ASN A 55 -0.69 -1.10 -7.83
N ALA A 56 -0.93 -0.49 -6.67
CA ALA A 56 0.14 -0.20 -5.70
C ALA A 56 0.83 -1.48 -5.21
N ILE A 57 0.07 -2.54 -4.94
CA ILE A 57 0.61 -3.85 -4.56
C ILE A 57 1.38 -4.49 -5.73
N ASN A 58 0.86 -4.40 -6.96
CA ASN A 58 1.56 -4.85 -8.16
C ASN A 58 2.88 -4.11 -8.41
N LEU A 59 2.96 -2.81 -8.11
CA LEU A 59 4.18 -2.00 -8.30
C LEU A 59 5.30 -2.31 -7.30
N ILE A 60 4.96 -2.70 -6.07
CA ILE A 60 5.98 -3.08 -5.07
C ILE A 60 6.50 -4.51 -5.26
N ASP A 61 5.91 -5.31 -6.16
CA ASP A 61 6.37 -6.65 -6.56
C ASP A 61 7.58 -6.59 -7.52
N GLY A 62 8.59 -5.81 -7.13
CA GLY A 62 9.83 -5.61 -7.88
C GLY A 62 11.08 -6.22 -7.26
N LEU A 63 10.99 -6.73 -6.02
CA LEU A 63 12.07 -7.43 -5.31
C LEU A 63 11.57 -8.72 -4.66
N ASP A 64 12.41 -9.76 -4.71
CA ASP A 64 12.14 -11.04 -4.03
C ASP A 64 11.86 -10.82 -2.55
N GLY A 65 10.71 -11.30 -2.08
CA GLY A 65 10.27 -11.20 -0.70
C GLY A 65 9.55 -9.89 -0.34
N LEU A 66 9.68 -8.80 -1.11
CA LEU A 66 9.13 -7.49 -0.71
C LEU A 66 7.59 -7.48 -0.68
N ALA A 67 6.95 -7.74 -1.82
CA ALA A 67 5.49 -7.73 -1.91
C ALA A 67 4.87 -8.75 -0.95
N GLY A 68 5.42 -9.97 -0.90
CA GLY A 68 4.97 -11.01 0.03
C GLY A 68 5.03 -10.57 1.49
N THR A 69 6.15 -9.99 1.95
CA THR A 69 6.27 -9.51 3.33
C THR A 69 5.27 -8.39 3.65
N ILE A 70 5.08 -7.43 2.73
CA ILE A 70 4.15 -6.32 2.95
C ILE A 70 2.69 -6.81 2.95
N ILE A 71 2.31 -7.68 2.00
CA ILE A 71 0.99 -8.33 1.95
C ILE A 71 0.73 -9.11 3.24
N LEU A 72 1.73 -9.85 3.74
CA LEU A 72 1.62 -10.62 4.98
C LEU A 72 1.30 -9.72 6.17
N LEU A 73 2.01 -8.59 6.32
CA LEU A 73 1.75 -7.61 7.39
C LEU A 73 0.34 -7.00 7.29
N ILE A 74 -0.05 -6.56 6.10
CA ILE A 74 -1.36 -5.94 5.84
C ILE A 74 -2.49 -6.93 6.15
N SER A 75 -2.45 -8.11 5.55
CA SER A 75 -3.49 -9.13 5.69
C SER A 75 -3.59 -9.66 7.12
N SER A 76 -2.46 -9.87 7.81
CA SER A 76 -2.46 -10.27 9.22
C SER A 76 -3.09 -9.22 10.11
N THR A 77 -2.76 -7.94 9.88
CA THR A 77 -3.30 -6.82 10.66
C THR A 77 -4.82 -6.69 10.45
N LEU A 78 -5.27 -6.61 9.20
CA LEU A 78 -6.70 -6.50 8.88
C LEU A 78 -7.48 -7.74 9.37
N GLY A 79 -6.93 -8.94 9.14
CA GLY A 79 -7.53 -10.20 9.58
C GLY A 79 -7.69 -10.28 11.10
N TYR A 80 -6.68 -9.84 11.85
CA TYR A 80 -6.76 -9.74 13.31
C TYR A 80 -7.91 -8.85 13.76
N TYR A 81 -8.06 -7.65 13.19
CA TYR A 81 -9.13 -6.73 13.59
C TYR A 81 -10.52 -7.24 13.19
N PHE A 82 -10.66 -7.86 12.02
CA PHE A 82 -11.93 -8.51 11.65
C PHE A 82 -12.29 -9.66 12.59
N TYR A 83 -11.32 -10.49 12.95
CA TYR A 83 -11.54 -11.60 13.88
C TYR A 83 -11.93 -11.11 15.28
N ARG A 84 -11.25 -10.08 15.79
CA ARG A 84 -11.42 -9.61 17.17
C ARG A 84 -12.64 -8.73 17.38
N TYR A 85 -13.00 -7.92 16.38
CA TYR A 85 -13.99 -6.86 16.56
C TYR A 85 -15.15 -6.93 15.57
N GLY A 86 -14.93 -7.54 14.41
CA GLY A 86 -15.92 -7.57 13.33
C GLY A 86 -17.13 -8.48 13.54
N GLY A 87 -17.11 -9.34 14.57
CA GLY A 87 -18.20 -10.25 14.91
C GLY A 87 -18.58 -11.22 13.77
N SER A 88 -19.77 -11.83 13.86
CA SER A 88 -20.24 -12.79 12.85
C SER A 88 -20.34 -12.19 11.45
N ALA A 89 -20.70 -10.89 11.36
CA ALA A 89 -20.85 -10.17 10.09
C ALA A 89 -19.54 -9.98 9.31
N SER A 90 -18.38 -10.04 9.99
CA SER A 90 -17.06 -9.87 9.37
C SER A 90 -16.19 -11.13 9.40
N SER A 91 -16.72 -12.24 9.90
CA SER A 91 -16.00 -13.52 10.01
C SER A 91 -15.46 -14.02 8.67
N GLY A 92 -16.22 -13.81 7.58
CA GLY A 92 -15.78 -14.10 6.21
C GLY A 92 -14.53 -13.31 5.80
N TYR A 93 -14.42 -12.03 6.18
CA TYR A 93 -13.24 -11.22 5.87
C TYR A 93 -12.02 -11.65 6.68
N ALA A 94 -12.20 -12.03 7.95
CA ALA A 94 -11.15 -12.63 8.75
C ALA A 94 -10.64 -13.94 8.14
N PHE A 95 -11.55 -14.79 7.66
CA PHE A 95 -11.20 -16.05 7.00
C PHE A 95 -10.44 -15.82 5.69
N VAL A 96 -10.91 -14.92 4.82
CA VAL A 96 -10.21 -14.55 3.58
C VAL A 96 -8.81 -14.01 3.88
N ALA A 97 -8.66 -13.16 4.90
CA ALA A 97 -7.37 -12.66 5.33
C ALA A 97 -6.44 -13.80 5.81
N ALA A 98 -6.96 -14.77 6.59
CA ALA A 98 -6.19 -15.93 7.03
C ALA A 98 -5.76 -16.83 5.86
N CYS A 99 -6.63 -17.05 4.86
CA CYS A 99 -6.27 -17.77 3.63
C CYS A 99 -5.15 -17.04 2.87
N LEU A 100 -5.24 -15.72 2.76
CA LEU A 100 -4.21 -14.91 2.11
C LEU A 100 -2.88 -14.99 2.86
N VAL A 101 -2.89 -14.88 4.19
CA VAL A 101 -1.72 -15.07 5.05
C VAL A 101 -1.08 -16.45 4.81
N GLY A 102 -1.87 -17.53 4.84
CA GLY A 102 -1.37 -18.88 4.61
C GLY A 102 -0.76 -19.07 3.23
N GLY A 103 -1.43 -18.59 2.17
CA GLY A 103 -0.93 -18.64 0.81
C GLY A 103 0.36 -17.84 0.62
N VAL A 104 0.45 -16.66 1.23
CA VAL A 104 1.63 -15.78 1.15
C VAL A 104 2.80 -16.33 1.95
N LEU A 105 2.57 -16.94 3.12
CA LEU A 105 3.63 -17.65 3.86
C LEU A 105 4.20 -18.82 3.05
N GLY A 106 3.33 -19.62 2.42
CA GLY A 106 3.73 -20.70 1.51
C GLY A 106 4.53 -20.18 0.31
N PHE A 107 4.11 -19.07 -0.28
CA PHE A 107 4.82 -18.40 -1.36
C PHE A 107 6.18 -17.83 -0.93
N LEU A 108 6.25 -17.13 0.21
CA LEU A 108 7.46 -16.51 0.73
C LEU A 108 8.56 -17.53 0.99
N ARG A 109 8.23 -18.77 1.33
CA ARG A 109 9.21 -19.86 1.47
C ARG A 109 10.07 -20.06 0.21
N TYR A 110 9.51 -19.77 -0.97
CA TYR A 110 10.16 -19.92 -2.27
C TYR A 110 10.53 -18.58 -2.91
N ASN A 111 9.91 -17.49 -2.48
CA ASN A 111 10.18 -16.15 -3.00
C ASN A 111 11.14 -15.32 -2.14
N PHE A 112 11.53 -15.75 -0.95
CA PHE A 112 12.55 -15.02 -0.19
C PHE A 112 13.92 -15.10 -0.88
N HIS A 113 14.70 -14.02 -0.84
CA HIS A 113 15.95 -13.90 -1.60
C HIS A 113 16.93 -15.06 -1.31
N LYS A 114 17.43 -15.82 -2.30
CA LYS A 114 17.18 -15.73 -3.77
C LYS A 114 15.91 -16.49 -4.19
N ALA A 115 14.98 -15.83 -4.89
CA ALA A 115 13.71 -16.43 -5.27
C ALA A 115 13.85 -17.56 -6.30
N THR A 116 13.05 -18.62 -6.12
CA THR A 116 12.85 -19.69 -7.12
C THR A 116 11.54 -19.53 -7.89
N ILE A 117 10.57 -18.80 -7.33
CA ILE A 117 9.31 -18.42 -7.99
C ILE A 117 9.04 -16.93 -7.82
N PHE A 118 8.41 -16.33 -8.82
CA PHE A 118 7.99 -14.93 -8.80
C PHE A 118 6.47 -14.84 -8.65
N MET A 119 5.98 -13.81 -7.95
CA MET A 119 4.55 -13.56 -7.79
C MET A 119 3.91 -13.17 -9.13
N GLY A 120 4.55 -12.22 -9.81
CA GLY A 120 4.13 -11.74 -11.12
C GLY A 120 2.77 -11.06 -11.08
N ASP A 121 2.28 -10.67 -12.26
CA ASP A 121 0.99 -9.98 -12.37
C ASP A 121 -0.19 -10.80 -11.82
N THR A 122 -0.16 -12.11 -12.01
CA THR A 122 -1.25 -12.99 -11.56
C THR A 122 -1.41 -12.95 -10.05
N GLY A 123 -0.33 -13.15 -9.30
CA GLY A 123 -0.39 -13.16 -7.84
C GLY A 123 -0.60 -11.77 -7.25
N SER A 124 0.14 -10.77 -7.73
CA SER A 124 0.15 -9.43 -7.14
C SER A 124 -1.15 -8.67 -7.37
N LEU A 125 -1.78 -8.80 -8.55
CA LEU A 125 -3.08 -8.17 -8.82
C LEU A 125 -4.20 -8.83 -8.01
N VAL A 126 -4.20 -10.16 -7.84
CA VAL A 126 -5.20 -10.85 -7.02
C VAL A 126 -5.03 -10.47 -5.55
N CYS A 127 -3.80 -10.51 -5.02
CA CYS A 127 -3.51 -10.11 -3.64
C CYS A 127 -3.89 -8.63 -3.40
N GLY A 128 -3.54 -7.75 -4.33
CA GLY A 128 -3.88 -6.33 -4.26
C GLY A 128 -5.38 -6.07 -4.27
N PHE A 129 -6.12 -6.80 -5.11
CA PHE A 129 -7.58 -6.72 -5.14
C PHE A 129 -8.21 -7.18 -3.82
N ILE A 130 -7.80 -8.34 -3.29
CA ILE A 130 -8.28 -8.83 -1.99
C ILE A 130 -7.96 -7.83 -0.87
N ILE A 131 -6.72 -7.32 -0.82
CA ILE A 131 -6.32 -6.29 0.16
C ILE A 131 -7.20 -5.05 0.05
N SER A 132 -7.51 -4.59 -1.17
CA SER A 132 -8.34 -3.40 -1.36
C SER A 132 -9.74 -3.56 -0.79
N VAL A 133 -10.36 -4.74 -0.98
CA VAL A 133 -11.67 -5.08 -0.41
C VAL A 133 -11.60 -5.16 1.11
N LEU A 134 -10.59 -5.85 1.66
CA LEU A 134 -10.37 -5.93 3.11
C LEU A 134 -10.15 -4.54 3.71
N ALA A 135 -9.39 -3.66 3.06
CA ALA A 135 -9.14 -2.30 3.50
C ALA A 135 -10.44 -1.48 3.54
N ILE A 136 -11.26 -1.52 2.49
CA ILE A 136 -12.55 -0.82 2.45
C ILE A 136 -13.49 -1.34 3.55
N ARG A 137 -13.57 -2.66 3.74
CA ARG A 137 -14.42 -3.25 4.78
C ARG A 137 -13.94 -2.91 6.19
N PHE A 138 -12.64 -2.72 6.38
CA PHE A 138 -12.08 -2.27 7.65
C PHE A 138 -12.38 -0.78 7.90
N ILE A 139 -12.34 0.07 6.85
CA ILE A 139 -12.84 1.45 6.94
C ILE A 139 -14.30 1.45 7.39
N GLU A 140 -15.15 0.68 6.71
CA GLU A 140 -16.59 0.63 7.00
C GLU A 140 -16.91 0.01 8.37
N LEU A 141 -16.06 -0.89 8.89
CA LEU A 141 -16.18 -1.38 10.26
C LEU A 141 -16.14 -0.23 11.28
N GLY A 142 -15.33 0.80 11.02
CA GLY A 142 -15.24 2.01 11.85
C GLY A 142 -16.53 2.83 11.96
N ASN A 143 -17.46 2.69 11.00
CA ASN A 143 -18.77 3.35 11.06
C ASN A 143 -19.71 2.72 12.10
N THR A 144 -19.39 1.51 12.59
CA THR A 144 -20.23 0.82 13.58
C THR A 144 -19.84 1.25 14.99
N VAL A 145 -20.84 1.65 15.78
CA VAL A 145 -20.65 2.10 17.17
C VAL A 145 -19.99 0.98 18.00
N GLY A 146 -18.97 1.34 18.79
CA GLY A 146 -18.25 0.41 19.66
C GLY A 146 -17.14 -0.40 18.98
N GLN A 147 -16.92 -0.22 17.67
CA GLN A 147 -15.77 -0.79 16.98
C GLN A 147 -14.48 -0.03 17.28
N PRO A 148 -13.31 -0.72 17.25
CA PRO A 148 -12.03 -0.07 17.48
C PRO A 148 -11.77 0.98 16.41
N PHE A 149 -11.08 2.06 16.82
CA PHE A 149 -10.73 3.21 15.99
C PHE A 149 -11.89 4.10 15.55
N GLY A 150 -13.13 3.60 15.52
CA GLY A 150 -14.32 4.37 15.17
C GLY A 150 -14.11 5.16 13.89
N TYR A 151 -14.32 6.49 13.97
CA TYR A 151 -14.11 7.38 12.83
C TYR A 151 -12.67 7.45 12.33
N THR A 152 -11.66 6.98 13.06
CA THR A 152 -10.24 7.04 12.67
C THR A 152 -9.81 5.89 11.73
N SER A 153 -10.71 4.95 11.41
CA SER A 153 -10.39 3.79 10.57
C SER A 153 -9.77 4.13 9.19
N PRO A 154 -10.15 5.19 8.46
CA PRO A 154 -9.48 5.63 7.25
C PRO A 154 -7.98 5.90 7.43
N ALA A 155 -7.60 6.66 8.46
CA ALA A 155 -6.20 6.99 8.70
C ALA A 155 -5.39 5.75 9.10
N VAL A 156 -5.96 4.87 9.93
CA VAL A 156 -5.34 3.59 10.29
C VAL A 156 -5.14 2.72 9.03
N THR A 157 -6.12 2.67 8.14
CA THR A 157 -6.03 1.94 6.86
C THR A 157 -4.90 2.47 5.98
N LEU A 158 -4.77 3.79 5.87
CA LEU A 158 -3.68 4.42 5.12
C LEU A 158 -2.30 4.08 5.73
N GLY A 159 -2.21 4.00 7.06
CA GLY A 159 -1.00 3.56 7.75
C GLY A 159 -0.67 2.08 7.52
N ILE A 160 -1.68 1.21 7.51
CA ILE A 160 -1.51 -0.22 7.20
C ILE A 160 -0.95 -0.41 5.78
N LEU A 161 -1.44 0.40 4.83
CA LEU A 161 -1.05 0.39 3.42
C LEU A 161 0.10 1.35 3.10
N PHE A 162 0.83 1.84 4.11
CA PHE A 162 1.74 2.98 3.95
C PHE A 162 2.82 2.74 2.89
N VAL A 163 3.55 1.63 2.93
CA VAL A 163 4.63 1.37 1.97
C VAL A 163 4.13 1.28 0.52
N PRO A 164 3.09 0.48 0.17
CA PRO A 164 2.53 0.45 -1.19
C PRO A 164 2.06 1.83 -1.68
N LEU A 165 1.38 2.59 -0.81
CA LEU A 165 0.85 3.90 -1.16
C LEU A 165 1.95 4.94 -1.31
N LEU A 166 2.98 4.92 -0.44
CA LEU A 166 4.13 5.79 -0.53
C LEU A 166 4.88 5.58 -1.84
N ASP A 167 5.15 4.33 -2.21
CA ASP A 167 5.87 4.01 -3.45
C ASP A 167 5.12 4.52 -4.69
N THR A 168 3.81 4.23 -4.75
CA THR A 168 2.97 4.62 -5.89
C THR A 168 2.78 6.13 -5.98
N SER A 169 2.37 6.77 -4.87
CA SER A 169 2.14 8.21 -4.83
C SER A 169 3.40 9.01 -5.18
N ARG A 170 4.55 8.60 -4.65
CA ARG A 170 5.84 9.24 -4.95
C ARG A 170 6.21 9.14 -6.42
N VAL A 171 6.09 7.96 -7.03
CA VAL A 171 6.39 7.77 -8.45
C VAL A 171 5.44 8.62 -9.32
N PHE A 172 4.15 8.66 -8.98
CA PHE A 172 3.17 9.49 -9.67
C PHE A 172 3.50 10.99 -9.56
N LEU A 173 3.77 11.48 -8.35
CA LEU A 173 4.11 12.89 -8.09
C LEU A 173 5.37 13.31 -8.85
N LEU A 174 6.44 12.51 -8.78
CA LEU A 174 7.68 12.82 -9.47
C LEU A 174 7.51 12.87 -11.00
N ARG A 175 6.63 12.03 -11.57
CA ARG A 175 6.31 12.07 -13.01
C ARG A 175 5.58 13.37 -13.38
N ILE A 176 4.56 13.73 -12.61
CA ILE A 176 3.80 14.97 -12.81
C ILE A 176 4.73 16.19 -12.73
N LEU A 177 5.57 16.25 -11.70
CA LEU A 177 6.57 17.33 -11.53
C LEU A 177 7.61 17.36 -12.66
N SER A 178 7.85 16.23 -13.33
CA SER A 178 8.76 16.13 -14.49
C SER A 178 8.05 16.32 -15.83
N GLY A 179 6.77 16.73 -15.85
CA GLY A 179 5.97 16.89 -17.07
C GLY A 179 5.66 15.58 -17.82
N LYS A 180 5.85 14.42 -17.18
CA LYS A 180 5.59 13.10 -17.75
C LYS A 180 4.22 12.59 -17.33
N SER A 181 3.61 11.76 -18.18
CA SER A 181 2.36 11.09 -17.82
C SER A 181 2.55 10.21 -16.57
N PRO A 182 1.65 10.30 -15.57
CA PRO A 182 1.72 9.47 -14.36
C PRO A 182 1.57 7.97 -14.65
N PHE A 183 1.05 7.59 -15.83
CA PHE A 183 0.82 6.19 -16.22
C PHE A 183 1.92 5.59 -17.11
N ALA A 184 3.00 6.33 -17.38
CA ALA A 184 4.13 5.81 -18.16
C ALA A 184 4.93 4.75 -17.36
N PRO A 185 5.43 3.66 -17.98
CA PRO A 185 6.31 2.70 -17.31
C PRO A 185 7.60 3.37 -16.82
N ASP A 186 8.06 3.07 -15.60
CA ASP A 186 9.31 3.64 -15.05
C ASP A 186 9.99 2.69 -14.05
N LYS A 187 11.28 2.91 -13.78
CA LYS A 187 12.14 2.17 -12.84
C LYS A 187 12.45 2.96 -11.56
N ASN A 188 11.66 3.98 -11.24
CA ASN A 188 11.94 4.93 -10.15
C ASN A 188 11.37 4.56 -8.77
N HIS A 189 10.88 3.32 -8.62
CA HIS A 189 10.34 2.78 -7.38
C HIS A 189 11.36 2.86 -6.23
N ILE A 190 10.87 3.00 -5.00
CA ILE A 190 11.65 3.16 -3.77
C ILE A 190 12.66 2.04 -3.63
N HIS A 191 12.25 0.80 -3.92
CA HIS A 191 13.12 -0.36 -3.81
C HIS A 191 14.34 -0.30 -4.76
N HIS A 192 14.17 0.19 -6.00
CA HIS A 192 15.29 0.44 -6.90
C HIS A 192 16.23 1.54 -6.39
N ARG A 193 15.70 2.54 -5.70
CA ARG A 193 16.52 3.62 -5.13
C ARG A 193 17.32 3.17 -3.93
N VAL A 194 16.73 2.39 -3.03
CA VAL A 194 17.45 1.85 -1.87
C VAL A 194 18.59 0.93 -2.33
N LEU A 195 18.34 0.08 -3.33
CA LEU A 195 19.41 -0.72 -3.95
C LEU A 195 20.50 0.15 -4.59
N ALA A 196 20.12 1.27 -5.24
CA ALA A 196 21.08 2.19 -5.84
C ALA A 196 21.96 2.94 -4.82
N LEU A 197 21.56 2.99 -3.54
CA LEU A 197 22.39 3.50 -2.43
C LEU A 197 23.37 2.45 -1.88
N GLY A 198 23.46 1.27 -2.52
CA GLY A 198 24.39 0.20 -2.13
C GLY A 198 23.87 -0.78 -1.09
N TYR A 199 22.60 -0.66 -0.67
CA TYR A 199 22.00 -1.66 0.23
C TYR A 199 21.75 -3.00 -0.47
N SER A 200 21.88 -4.09 0.29
CA SER A 200 21.50 -5.42 -0.20
C SER A 200 19.98 -5.53 -0.38
N GLN A 201 19.56 -6.48 -1.21
CA GLN A 201 18.13 -6.78 -1.40
C GLN A 201 17.45 -7.21 -0.09
N ILE A 202 18.11 -8.07 0.70
CA ILE A 202 17.60 -8.50 2.00
C ILE A 202 17.43 -7.30 2.94
N SER A 203 18.44 -6.42 3.04
CA SER A 203 18.37 -5.21 3.86
C SER A 203 17.23 -4.29 3.44
N THR A 204 16.98 -4.16 2.13
CA THR A 204 15.89 -3.35 1.58
C THR A 204 14.52 -3.93 1.96
N VAL A 205 14.34 -5.24 1.80
CA VAL A 205 13.09 -5.94 2.15
C VAL A 205 12.81 -5.83 3.64
N LEU A 206 13.80 -6.14 4.48
CA LEU A 206 13.66 -6.05 5.94
C LEU A 206 13.42 -4.61 6.40
N GLY A 207 14.14 -3.64 5.85
CA GLY A 207 13.99 -2.23 6.18
C GLY A 207 12.59 -1.70 5.84
N LEU A 208 12.07 -2.00 4.64
CA LEU A 208 10.71 -1.61 4.25
C LEU A 208 9.63 -2.35 5.03
N GLY A 209 9.84 -3.64 5.33
CA GLY A 209 8.94 -4.42 6.18
C GLY A 209 8.86 -3.86 7.61
N LEU A 210 10.01 -3.57 8.22
CA LEU A 210 10.11 -2.96 9.55
C LEU A 210 9.51 -1.54 9.58
N LEU A 211 9.76 -0.75 8.53
CA LEU A 211 9.12 0.56 8.38
C LEU A 211 7.59 0.43 8.36
N ASN A 212 7.05 -0.49 7.54
CA ASN A 212 5.60 -0.69 7.46
C ASN A 212 5.02 -1.16 8.80
N LEU A 213 5.70 -2.09 9.48
CA LEU A 213 5.31 -2.55 10.80
C LEU A 213 5.34 -1.41 11.83
N ALA A 214 6.38 -0.59 11.85
CA ALA A 214 6.48 0.56 12.73
C ALA A 214 5.34 1.56 12.48
N VAL A 215 5.04 1.86 11.22
CA VAL A 215 3.91 2.75 10.86
C VAL A 215 2.58 2.16 11.30
N ILE A 216 2.33 0.85 11.10
CA ILE A 216 1.14 0.14 11.58
C ILE A 216 0.98 0.33 13.10
N LEU A 217 2.04 0.06 13.87
CA LEU A 217 2.03 0.19 15.32
C LEU A 217 1.77 1.63 15.76
N LEU A 218 2.38 2.61 15.09
CA LEU A 218 2.22 4.03 15.38
C LEU A 218 0.78 4.50 15.11
N VAL A 219 0.19 4.20 13.95
CA VAL A 219 -1.18 4.65 13.65
C VAL A 219 -2.22 4.01 14.55
N ILE A 220 -2.00 2.76 14.98
CA ILE A 220 -2.85 2.07 15.95
C ILE A 220 -2.72 2.73 17.32
N HIS A 221 -1.49 2.99 17.79
CA HIS A 221 -1.24 3.59 19.08
C HIS A 221 -1.80 5.02 19.18
N PHE A 222 -1.62 5.81 18.13
CA PHE A 222 -2.05 7.20 18.05
C PHE A 222 -3.45 7.40 17.43
N ALA A 223 -4.25 6.33 17.30
CA ALA A 223 -5.59 6.38 16.71
C ALA A 223 -6.53 7.39 17.40
N TYR A 224 -6.29 7.70 18.68
CA TYR A 224 -7.05 8.69 19.44
C TYR A 224 -6.86 10.14 18.96
N LEU A 225 -5.81 10.43 18.18
CA LEU A 225 -5.57 11.77 17.60
C LEU A 225 -6.54 12.12 16.47
N GLY A 226 -7.28 11.15 15.95
CA GLY A 226 -8.23 11.34 14.87
C GLY A 226 -7.60 11.38 13.48
N ASN A 227 -8.45 11.37 12.45
CA ASN A 227 -8.01 11.23 11.06
C ASN A 227 -7.07 12.35 10.59
N VAL A 228 -7.38 13.61 10.89
CA VAL A 228 -6.66 14.76 10.30
C VAL A 228 -5.19 14.76 10.72
N LEU A 229 -4.92 14.58 12.00
CA LEU A 229 -3.54 14.57 12.52
C LEU A 229 -2.76 13.35 12.03
N LEU A 230 -3.37 12.17 12.01
CA LEU A 230 -2.70 10.96 11.54
C LEU A 230 -2.41 11.00 10.04
N ILE A 231 -3.38 11.42 9.22
CA ILE A 231 -3.17 11.56 7.77
C ILE A 231 -2.10 12.61 7.51
N GLY A 232 -2.14 13.75 8.21
CA GLY A 232 -1.10 14.77 8.13
C GLY A 232 0.28 14.23 8.50
N GLY A 233 0.38 13.45 9.58
CA GLY A 233 1.61 12.78 10.00
C GLY A 233 2.14 11.76 8.99
N LEU A 234 1.26 10.93 8.43
CA LEU A 234 1.62 9.96 7.38
C LEU A 234 2.11 10.65 6.11
N VAL A 235 1.41 11.70 5.66
CA VAL A 235 1.84 12.50 4.50
C VAL A 235 3.19 13.17 4.79
N GLY A 236 3.35 13.79 5.97
CA GLY A 236 4.60 14.42 6.39
C GLY A 236 5.78 13.42 6.41
N LEU A 237 5.57 12.23 6.99
CA LEU A 237 6.56 11.14 6.99
C LEU A 237 6.89 10.71 5.55
N GLY A 238 5.88 10.54 4.70
CA GLY A 238 6.07 10.16 3.31
C GLY A 238 6.89 11.18 2.51
N VAL A 239 6.62 12.47 2.71
CA VAL A 239 7.40 13.56 2.11
C VAL A 239 8.83 13.56 2.64
N LEU A 240 9.01 13.46 3.96
CA LEU A 240 10.33 13.41 4.59
C LEU A 240 11.19 12.26 4.03
N LEU A 241 10.66 11.03 4.02
CA LEU A 241 11.35 9.87 3.45
C LEU A 241 11.66 10.07 1.97
N SER A 242 10.73 10.66 1.21
CA SER A 242 10.93 10.94 -0.22
C SER A 242 12.08 11.90 -0.47
N VAL A 243 12.19 12.96 0.34
CA VAL A 243 13.26 13.96 0.29
C VAL A 243 14.59 13.35 0.71
N LEU A 244 14.63 12.61 1.82
CA LEU A 244 15.85 11.94 2.29
C LEU A 244 16.42 11.00 1.21
N LEU A 245 15.57 10.17 0.60
CA LEU A 245 15.97 9.27 -0.48
C LEU A 245 16.51 10.01 -1.74
N GLU A 246 15.98 11.19 -2.06
CA GLU A 246 16.49 11.99 -3.18
C GLU A 246 17.83 12.66 -2.85
N THR A 247 17.96 13.19 -1.64
CA THR A 247 19.17 13.84 -1.15
C THR A 247 20.34 12.85 -1.05
N SER A 248 20.14 11.69 -0.44
CA SER A 248 21.17 10.63 -0.35
C SER A 248 21.68 10.22 -1.73
N ARG A 249 20.77 10.09 -2.72
CA ARG A 249 21.15 9.76 -4.10
C ARG A 249 22.01 10.84 -4.75
N ARG A 250 21.71 12.13 -4.51
CA ARG A 250 22.49 13.25 -5.04
C ARG A 250 23.89 13.27 -4.44
N PHE A 251 24.01 12.99 -3.13
CA PHE A 251 25.30 12.89 -2.45
C PHE A 251 26.16 11.74 -3.00
N ASP A 252 25.61 10.54 -3.15
CA ASP A 252 26.36 9.40 -3.74
C ASP A 252 26.86 9.73 -5.14
N LYS A 253 25.99 10.28 -6.00
CA LYS A 253 26.41 10.72 -7.35
C LYS A 253 27.52 11.76 -7.30
N ALA A 254 27.44 12.73 -6.40
CA ALA A 254 28.47 13.77 -6.26
C ALA A 254 29.82 13.19 -5.82
N ILE A 255 29.82 12.21 -4.90
CA ILE A 255 31.04 11.51 -4.47
C ILE A 255 31.64 10.71 -5.63
N THR A 256 30.83 9.94 -6.36
CA THR A 256 31.31 9.16 -7.52
C THR A 256 31.91 10.05 -8.61
N VAL A 257 31.26 11.18 -8.93
CA VAL A 257 31.77 12.14 -9.93
C VAL A 257 33.04 12.83 -9.42
N GLY A 258 33.08 13.20 -8.13
CA GLY A 258 34.26 13.80 -7.50
C GLY A 258 35.48 12.87 -7.54
N GLN A 259 35.32 11.58 -7.25
CA GLN A 259 36.38 10.58 -7.33
C GLN A 259 36.89 10.37 -8.76
N LEU A 260 36.01 10.38 -9.76
CA LEU A 260 36.39 10.27 -11.18
C LEU A 260 37.10 11.52 -11.71
N SER A 261 36.82 12.70 -11.14
CA SER A 261 37.51 13.95 -11.51
C SER A 261 38.85 14.15 -10.80
N GLY A 262 39.10 13.43 -9.70
CA GLY A 262 40.32 13.53 -8.89
C GLY A 262 41.45 12.57 -9.29
N THR A 263 41.18 11.57 -10.12
CA THR A 263 42.18 10.59 -10.60
C THR A 263 42.92 11.00 -11.88
N GLY A 264 42.73 12.26 -12.33
CA GLY A 264 43.35 12.82 -13.54
C GLY A 264 44.46 13.84 -13.29
N ARG A 265 45.15 13.82 -12.13
CA ARG A 265 46.33 14.65 -11.85
C ARG A 265 47.53 13.81 -11.46
#